data_AF-A0A0B6XDE5-F1
#
_entry.id   AF-A0A0B6XDE5-F1
#
_cell.length_a   1.000
_cell.length_b   1.000
_cell.length_c   1.000
_cell.angle_alpha   90.00
_cell.angle_beta   90.00
_cell.angle_gamma   90.00
#
_symmetry.space_group_name_H-M   'P 1'
#
loop_
_entity.id
_entity.type
_entity.pdbx_description
1 polymer ?
#
loop_
_entity_poly.entity_id
_entity_poly.type
_entity_poly.pdbx_seq_one_letter_code
_entity_poly.pdbx_strand_id
1 'polypeptide(L)'
;MTLTQFSGLFVVYVISLFFILTLTYQEFRRVRFNFNIFFSLLYLLTFYFGFPLTCTLVFHFEVQIVPVDSLLYAMLASGCFYAIYYVSYKTRLSYKTPARKTASFSTPSSVVSRRPLFTMNRVETNLTWLLLASIAIFTVGSFFMQNGFLLFKLQSYSQIFSNQVSGVALKRFFYFFIPAMLVVFFLKPTKTRWLCFLVATVGFGILTYVIVGGTRANIILAFALFLFIGIVRGWITLWMLLLAGVIGVVGMFWLALKRYGLDVSGSEAFYTFLYLTRDTFSPWENLALLLDNYDKIDFQGLAPIARDFYVFIPSWMWPDRPNLILNTANYFTWDVLDNHSGLAISPTLIGSLVVMGGVFFIPFGAIVVGLIIKWFDWVYEAGKQEVSRYKAAILQAFCFGAIFNIIVLAREGMDSFVSRVVFFCLIFGLCLVVAKLLYWLFESVGLVRKFVISNVPASQKISTIADVKEEK
;
A
#
# COMPACT_ATOMS: atom_id res chain seq x y z
N MET A 1 -3.13 -35.48 -3.33
CA MET A 1 -4.15 -34.93 -4.27
C MET A 1 -4.29 -35.88 -5.45
N THR A 2 -5.48 -36.36 -5.77
CA THR A 2 -5.69 -37.21 -6.96
C THR A 2 -5.70 -36.38 -8.25
N LEU A 3 -5.47 -37.00 -9.41
CA LEU A 3 -5.48 -36.30 -10.70
C LEU A 3 -6.85 -35.65 -10.99
N THR A 4 -7.94 -36.29 -10.58
CA THR A 4 -9.31 -35.78 -10.74
C THR A 4 -9.56 -34.53 -9.87
N GLN A 5 -9.11 -34.56 -8.62
CA GLN A 5 -9.16 -33.42 -7.70
C GLN A 5 -8.36 -32.23 -8.24
N PHE A 6 -7.15 -32.50 -8.75
CA PHE A 6 -6.34 -31.49 -9.41
C PHE A 6 -7.06 -30.89 -10.62
N SER A 7 -7.64 -31.73 -11.49
CA SER A 7 -8.35 -31.27 -12.69
C SER A 7 -9.51 -30.33 -12.32
N GLY A 8 -10.29 -30.68 -11.29
CA GLY A 8 -11.36 -29.82 -10.79
C GLY A 8 -10.85 -28.46 -10.30
N LEU A 9 -9.83 -28.45 -9.44
CA LEU A 9 -9.20 -27.21 -8.97
C LEU A 9 -8.62 -26.40 -10.13
N PHE A 10 -7.93 -27.04 -11.07
CA PHE A 10 -7.32 -26.38 -12.22
C PHE A 10 -8.36 -25.67 -13.10
N VAL A 11 -9.53 -26.30 -13.33
CA VAL A 11 -10.62 -25.67 -14.09
C VAL A 11 -11.12 -24.41 -13.38
N VAL A 12 -11.39 -24.48 -12.07
CA VAL A 12 -11.83 -23.33 -11.27
C VAL A 12 -10.77 -22.22 -11.25
N TYR A 13 -9.50 -22.59 -11.15
CA TYR A 13 -8.36 -21.70 -11.21
C TYR A 13 -8.31 -20.95 -12.54
N VAL A 14 -8.35 -21.67 -13.67
CA VAL A 14 -8.27 -21.07 -15.01
C VAL A 14 -9.45 -20.14 -15.28
N ILE A 15 -10.67 -20.55 -14.94
CA ILE A 15 -11.88 -19.72 -15.11
C ILE A 15 -11.75 -18.43 -14.32
N SER A 16 -11.39 -18.53 -13.04
CA SER A 16 -11.24 -17.37 -12.15
C SER A 16 -10.11 -16.45 -12.61
N LEU A 17 -8.96 -17.02 -12.96
CA LEU A 17 -7.79 -16.29 -13.44
C LEU A 17 -8.12 -15.55 -14.74
N PHE A 18 -8.75 -16.22 -15.71
CA PHE A 18 -9.14 -15.62 -16.98
C PHE A 18 -10.15 -14.49 -16.78
N PHE A 19 -11.13 -14.69 -15.90
CA PHE A 19 -12.10 -13.66 -15.52
C PHE A 19 -11.40 -12.39 -14.98
N ILE A 20 -10.53 -12.55 -13.97
CA ILE A 20 -9.84 -11.42 -13.33
C ILE A 20 -8.88 -10.73 -14.31
N LEU A 21 -8.10 -11.50 -15.08
CA LEU A 21 -7.16 -10.97 -16.07
C LEU A 21 -7.88 -10.21 -17.18
N THR A 22 -9.00 -10.73 -17.68
CA THR A 22 -9.79 -10.06 -18.72
C THR A 22 -10.30 -8.70 -18.23
N LEU A 23 -10.87 -8.64 -17.02
CA LEU A 23 -11.33 -7.38 -16.44
C LEU A 23 -10.17 -6.41 -16.20
N THR A 24 -9.04 -6.90 -15.72
CA THR A 24 -7.84 -6.08 -15.46
C THR A 24 -7.26 -5.53 -16.76
N TYR A 25 -7.18 -6.35 -17.81
CA TYR A 25 -6.69 -5.96 -19.12
C TYR A 25 -7.58 -4.89 -19.77
N GLN A 26 -8.90 -5.04 -19.68
CA GLN A 26 -9.84 -4.03 -20.18
C GLN A 26 -9.64 -2.67 -19.50
N GLU A 27 -9.38 -2.65 -18.19
CA GLU A 27 -9.08 -1.42 -17.46
C GLU A 27 -7.71 -0.85 -17.81
N PHE A 28 -6.69 -1.69 -17.95
CA PHE A 28 -5.35 -1.27 -18.34
C PHE A 28 -5.31 -0.62 -19.74
N ARG A 29 -6.12 -1.12 -20.69
CA ARG A 29 -6.28 -0.47 -22.01
C ARG A 29 -6.91 0.92 -21.92
N ARG A 30 -7.75 1.17 -20.92
CA ARG A 30 -8.41 2.48 -20.72
C ARG A 30 -7.47 3.47 -20.04
N VAL A 31 -6.80 3.04 -18.98
CA VAL A 31 -5.93 3.89 -18.15
C VAL A 31 -4.67 3.12 -17.82
N ARG A 32 -3.49 3.67 -18.17
CA ARG A 32 -2.20 3.00 -17.91
C ARG A 32 -1.95 2.70 -16.43
N PHE A 33 -2.46 3.55 -15.53
CA PHE A 33 -2.39 3.31 -14.09
C PHE A 33 -3.62 3.82 -13.34
N ASN A 34 -4.12 2.95 -12.46
CA ASN A 34 -5.18 3.21 -11.51
C ASN A 34 -5.00 2.29 -10.28
N PHE A 35 -5.50 2.67 -9.10
CA PHE A 35 -5.42 1.81 -7.90
C PHE A 35 -6.23 0.53 -8.09
N ASN A 36 -7.32 0.54 -8.87
CA ASN A 36 -8.00 -0.71 -9.25
C ASN A 36 -7.06 -1.70 -9.94
N ILE A 37 -6.29 -1.26 -10.95
CA ILE A 37 -5.36 -2.16 -11.66
C ILE A 37 -4.28 -2.67 -10.69
N PHE A 38 -3.76 -1.79 -9.83
CA PHE A 38 -2.76 -2.17 -8.83
C PHE A 38 -3.31 -3.19 -7.83
N PHE A 39 -4.51 -2.95 -7.31
CA PHE A 39 -5.19 -3.88 -6.41
C PHE A 39 -5.45 -5.22 -7.11
N SER A 40 -5.93 -5.24 -8.35
CA SER A 40 -6.14 -6.47 -9.12
C SER A 40 -4.85 -7.28 -9.32
N LEU A 41 -3.73 -6.60 -9.62
CA LEU A 41 -2.42 -7.26 -9.74
C LEU A 41 -1.95 -7.84 -8.40
N LEU A 42 -2.11 -7.10 -7.30
CA LEU A 42 -1.79 -7.59 -5.96
C LEU A 42 -2.70 -8.76 -5.55
N TYR A 43 -3.97 -8.71 -5.94
CA TYR A 43 -4.96 -9.74 -5.66
C TYR A 43 -4.59 -11.04 -6.38
N LEU A 44 -4.24 -10.96 -7.67
CA LEU A 44 -3.73 -12.09 -8.44
C LEU A 44 -2.43 -12.64 -7.84
N LEU A 45 -1.51 -11.76 -7.45
CA LEU A 45 -0.25 -12.16 -6.81
C LEU A 45 -0.51 -12.86 -5.47
N THR A 46 -1.49 -12.41 -4.69
CA THR A 46 -1.75 -12.94 -3.34
C THR A 46 -2.53 -14.25 -3.38
N PHE A 47 -3.58 -14.34 -4.21
CA PHE A 47 -4.54 -15.45 -4.19
C PHE A 47 -4.36 -16.49 -5.30
N TYR A 48 -3.71 -16.15 -6.42
CA TYR A 48 -3.64 -17.04 -7.60
C TYR A 48 -2.20 -17.47 -7.95
N PHE A 49 -1.21 -16.61 -7.75
CA PHE A 49 0.18 -16.91 -8.13
C PHE A 49 0.77 -18.14 -7.42
N GLY A 50 0.30 -18.46 -6.21
CA GLY A 50 0.77 -19.59 -5.43
C GLY A 50 0.23 -20.94 -5.90
N PHE A 51 -0.87 -20.98 -6.65
CA PHE A 51 -1.48 -22.25 -7.08
C PHE A 51 -0.54 -23.08 -7.98
N PRO A 52 0.08 -22.53 -9.05
CA PRO A 52 1.07 -23.26 -9.84
C PRO A 52 2.26 -23.76 -9.01
N LEU A 53 2.75 -22.95 -8.06
CA LEU A 53 3.85 -23.35 -7.18
C LEU A 53 3.45 -24.52 -6.27
N THR A 54 2.23 -24.48 -5.75
CA THR A 54 1.64 -25.55 -4.92
C THR A 54 1.50 -26.84 -5.74
N CYS A 55 1.09 -26.74 -7.00
CA CYS A 55 0.98 -27.91 -7.87
C CYS A 55 2.34 -28.57 -8.10
N THR A 56 3.39 -27.78 -8.38
CA THR A 56 4.76 -28.32 -8.52
C THR A 56 5.23 -28.97 -7.22
N LEU A 57 4.95 -28.37 -6.07
CA LEU A 57 5.28 -28.94 -4.76
C LEU A 57 4.58 -30.29 -4.51
N VAL A 58 3.28 -30.39 -4.83
CA VAL A 58 2.51 -31.63 -4.62
C VAL A 58 2.94 -32.75 -5.56
N PHE A 59 3.13 -32.45 -6.85
CA PHE A 59 3.43 -33.50 -7.85
C PHE A 59 4.91 -33.89 -7.92
N HIS A 60 5.82 -32.96 -7.61
CA HIS A 60 7.26 -33.24 -7.70
C HIS A 60 7.89 -33.63 -6.35
N PHE A 61 7.35 -33.11 -5.24
CA PHE A 61 7.89 -33.30 -3.90
C PHE A 61 6.93 -33.99 -2.93
N GLU A 62 5.76 -34.43 -3.41
CA GLU A 62 4.75 -35.16 -2.62
C GLU A 62 4.33 -34.45 -1.32
N VAL A 63 4.34 -33.12 -1.34
CA VAL A 63 4.02 -32.28 -0.19
C VAL A 63 2.57 -32.49 0.22
N GLN A 64 2.35 -32.72 1.51
CA GLN A 64 1.02 -32.70 2.09
C GLN A 64 0.49 -31.26 2.12
N ILE A 65 -0.64 -31.08 1.45
CA ILE A 65 -1.38 -29.81 1.39
C ILE A 65 -2.68 -29.95 2.15
N VAL A 66 -3.28 -28.79 2.47
CA VAL A 66 -4.65 -28.69 3.00
C VAL A 66 -5.61 -29.54 2.16
N PRO A 67 -6.67 -30.11 2.78
CA PRO A 67 -7.72 -30.79 2.04
C PRO A 67 -8.18 -30.01 0.79
N VAL A 68 -8.36 -30.75 -0.31
CA VAL A 68 -8.70 -30.19 -1.63
C VAL A 68 -9.99 -29.39 -1.58
N ASP A 69 -10.95 -29.80 -0.75
CA ASP A 69 -12.23 -29.10 -0.59
C ASP A 69 -12.03 -27.69 0.00
N SER A 70 -11.17 -27.56 1.01
CA SER A 70 -10.81 -26.28 1.63
C SER A 70 -10.04 -25.37 0.65
N LEU A 71 -9.17 -25.94 -0.20
CA LEU A 71 -8.52 -25.20 -1.30
C LEU A 71 -9.53 -24.73 -2.36
N LEU A 72 -10.52 -25.56 -2.68
CA LEU A 72 -11.61 -25.20 -3.59
C LEU A 72 -12.44 -24.06 -3.01
N TYR A 73 -12.82 -24.13 -1.73
CA TYR A 73 -13.55 -23.06 -1.05
C TYR A 73 -12.77 -21.75 -1.02
N ALA A 74 -11.46 -21.80 -0.73
CA ALA A 74 -10.60 -20.62 -0.77
C ALA A 74 -10.58 -19.97 -2.17
N MET A 75 -10.50 -20.79 -3.23
CA MET A 75 -10.44 -20.28 -4.60
C MET A 75 -11.79 -19.75 -5.10
N LEU A 76 -12.90 -20.40 -4.74
CA LEU A 76 -14.25 -19.90 -5.00
C LEU A 76 -14.54 -18.62 -4.23
N ALA A 77 -14.21 -18.56 -2.94
CA ALA A 77 -14.33 -17.36 -2.13
C ALA A 77 -13.52 -16.20 -2.73
N SER A 78 -12.31 -16.48 -3.20
CA SER A 78 -11.45 -15.50 -3.89
C SER A 78 -12.05 -15.02 -5.22
N GLY A 79 -12.64 -15.91 -6.02
CA GLY A 79 -13.31 -15.55 -7.27
C GLY A 79 -14.56 -14.70 -7.03
N CYS A 80 -15.42 -15.14 -6.11
CA CYS A 80 -16.65 -14.44 -5.73
C CYS A 80 -16.37 -13.07 -5.10
N PHE A 81 -15.38 -12.99 -4.19
CA PHE A 81 -14.95 -11.73 -3.60
C PHE A 81 -14.55 -10.73 -4.68
N TYR A 82 -13.73 -11.14 -5.66
CA TYR A 82 -13.30 -10.25 -6.73
C TYR A 82 -14.47 -9.81 -7.62
N ALA A 83 -15.42 -10.70 -7.93
CA ALA A 83 -16.60 -10.34 -8.71
C ALA A 83 -17.44 -9.27 -8.00
N ILE A 84 -17.73 -9.45 -6.70
CA ILE A 84 -18.49 -8.48 -5.90
C ILE A 84 -17.71 -7.16 -5.77
N TYR A 85 -16.40 -7.24 -5.50
CA TYR A 85 -15.51 -6.09 -5.46
C TYR A 85 -15.58 -5.29 -6.77
N TYR A 86 -15.46 -5.96 -7.92
CA TYR A 86 -15.44 -5.31 -9.23
C TYR A 86 -16.79 -4.66 -9.55
N VAL A 87 -17.90 -5.35 -9.24
CA VAL A 87 -19.25 -4.79 -9.37
C VAL A 87 -19.38 -3.55 -8.49
N SER A 88 -19.02 -3.61 -7.20
CA SER A 88 -19.03 -2.48 -6.27
C SER A 88 -18.20 -1.31 -6.80
N TYR A 89 -16.97 -1.56 -7.23
CA TYR A 89 -16.08 -0.56 -7.81
C TYR A 89 -16.69 0.12 -9.05
N LYS A 90 -17.31 -0.67 -9.94
CA LYS A 90 -17.96 -0.15 -11.16
C LYS A 90 -19.33 0.47 -10.92
N THR A 91 -20.02 0.11 -9.84
CA THR A 91 -21.32 0.69 -9.53
C THR A 91 -21.16 2.20 -9.42
N ARG A 92 -21.92 2.93 -10.23
CA ARG A 92 -22.00 4.38 -10.11
C ARG A 92 -22.89 4.66 -8.91
N LEU A 93 -22.29 4.67 -7.71
CA LEU A 93 -22.79 5.50 -6.63
C LEU A 93 -22.90 6.90 -7.21
N SER A 94 -24.13 7.25 -7.55
CA SER A 94 -24.49 8.51 -8.14
C SER A 94 -24.24 9.58 -7.08
N TYR A 95 -22.99 10.02 -6.93
CA TYR A 95 -22.80 11.41 -6.64
C TYR A 95 -23.32 12.11 -7.88
N LYS A 96 -24.57 12.59 -7.80
CA LYS A 96 -25.15 13.49 -8.80
C LYS A 96 -24.13 14.58 -9.02
N THR A 97 -23.34 14.46 -10.08
CA THR A 97 -22.68 15.59 -10.69
C THR A 97 -23.81 16.33 -11.39
N PRO A 98 -24.28 17.50 -10.92
CA PRO A 98 -25.22 18.31 -11.69
C PRO A 98 -24.39 19.01 -12.77
N ALA A 99 -23.98 18.26 -13.80
CA ALA A 99 -23.22 18.81 -14.92
C ALA A 99 -23.58 18.10 -16.24
N ARG A 100 -24.81 17.58 -16.34
CA ARG A 100 -25.33 17.07 -17.61
C ARG A 100 -26.86 17.00 -17.65
N LYS A 101 -27.53 18.11 -17.33
CA LYS A 101 -28.89 18.39 -17.81
C LYS A 101 -28.88 19.84 -18.27
N THR A 102 -29.47 20.06 -19.45
CA THR A 102 -29.57 21.30 -20.25
C THR A 102 -28.37 21.67 -21.12
N ALA A 103 -28.03 20.80 -22.07
CA ALA A 103 -27.66 21.26 -23.41
C ALA A 103 -28.98 21.56 -24.17
N SER A 104 -29.60 22.68 -23.84
CA SER A 104 -30.69 23.26 -24.62
C SER A 104 -30.54 24.78 -24.53
N PHE A 105 -29.85 25.30 -25.56
CA PHE A 105 -29.90 26.66 -26.08
C PHE A 105 -29.56 27.85 -25.15
N SER A 106 -28.65 28.69 -25.65
CA SER A 106 -28.38 30.10 -25.30
C SER A 106 -27.81 30.45 -23.92
N THR A 107 -26.48 30.71 -23.88
CA THR A 107 -25.70 31.81 -23.24
C THR A 107 -24.38 31.34 -22.59
N PRO A 108 -23.24 32.00 -22.82
CA PRO A 108 -21.96 31.63 -22.24
C PRO A 108 -21.73 32.42 -20.94
N SER A 109 -22.10 31.88 -19.78
CA SER A 109 -21.80 32.52 -18.49
C SER A 109 -21.83 31.53 -17.34
N SER A 110 -20.86 31.65 -16.43
CA SER A 110 -20.66 30.86 -15.21
C SER A 110 -20.22 29.41 -15.40
N VAL A 111 -18.92 29.24 -15.68
CA VAL A 111 -18.19 28.09 -15.15
C VAL A 111 -18.35 28.15 -13.63
N VAL A 112 -19.23 27.32 -13.07
CA VAL A 112 -19.34 27.16 -11.61
C VAL A 112 -18.05 26.49 -11.13
N SER A 113 -17.03 27.33 -10.90
CA SER A 113 -15.81 26.97 -10.22
C SER A 113 -16.21 26.51 -8.83
N ARG A 114 -16.15 25.20 -8.58
CA ARG A 114 -16.28 24.66 -7.22
C ARG A 114 -15.24 25.40 -6.38
N ARG A 115 -15.68 26.08 -5.31
CA ARG A 115 -14.75 26.65 -4.31
C ARG A 115 -13.77 25.54 -3.95
N PRO A 116 -12.45 25.72 -4.15
CA PRO A 116 -11.49 24.72 -3.75
C PRO A 116 -11.55 24.63 -2.22
N LEU A 117 -12.13 23.55 -1.70
CA LEU A 117 -12.20 23.27 -0.25
C LEU A 117 -10.80 23.29 0.41
N PHE A 118 -9.76 23.10 -0.39
CA PHE A 118 -8.38 23.14 0.02
C PHE A 118 -7.53 23.80 -1.06
N THR A 119 -6.87 24.90 -0.74
CA THR A 119 -5.83 25.54 -1.56
C THR A 119 -4.48 25.31 -0.90
N MET A 120 -3.44 25.11 -1.72
CA MET A 120 -2.08 24.91 -1.23
C MET A 120 -1.11 25.85 -1.94
N ASN A 121 -0.33 26.57 -1.13
CA ASN A 121 0.71 27.49 -1.56
C ASN A 121 2.10 26.84 -1.46
N ARG A 122 3.11 27.51 -2.04
CA ARG A 122 4.51 27.07 -1.98
C ARG A 122 5.01 26.87 -0.55
N VAL A 123 4.72 27.83 0.32
CA VAL A 123 5.18 27.82 1.72
C VAL A 123 4.50 26.70 2.50
N GLU A 124 3.17 26.60 2.41
CA GLU A 124 2.40 25.53 3.06
C GLU A 124 2.86 24.13 2.61
N THR A 125 3.13 23.95 1.32
CA THR A 125 3.63 22.66 0.78
C THR A 125 5.03 22.34 1.31
N ASN A 126 5.90 23.36 1.39
CA ASN A 126 7.24 23.20 1.96
C ASN A 126 7.20 22.86 3.44
N LEU A 127 6.35 23.54 4.21
CA LEU A 127 6.12 23.26 5.62
C LEU A 127 5.57 21.84 5.81
N THR A 128 4.65 21.39 4.96
CA THR A 128 4.06 20.05 5.07
C THR A 128 5.12 18.95 4.96
N TRP A 129 5.98 18.99 3.93
CA TRP A 129 7.00 17.94 3.80
C TRP A 129 8.08 18.05 4.87
N LEU A 130 8.43 19.26 5.32
CA LEU A 130 9.34 19.46 6.44
C LEU A 130 8.78 18.86 7.72
N LEU A 131 7.50 19.10 8.06
CA LEU A 131 6.85 18.51 9.24
C LEU A 131 6.83 16.99 9.17
N LEU A 132 6.46 16.41 8.02
CA LEU A 132 6.47 14.96 7.82
C LEU A 132 7.88 14.37 7.99
N ALA A 133 8.91 15.00 7.43
CA ALA A 133 10.30 14.59 7.57
C ALA A 133 10.79 14.75 9.02
N SER A 134 10.45 15.86 9.69
CA SER A 134 10.80 16.12 11.08
C SER A 134 10.19 15.10 12.03
N ILE A 135 8.92 14.72 11.85
CA ILE A 135 8.29 13.66 12.64
C ILE A 135 9.07 12.35 12.50
N ALA A 136 9.40 11.95 11.26
CA ALA A 136 10.14 10.72 11.02
C ALA A 136 11.56 10.77 11.63
N ILE A 137 12.30 11.86 11.45
CA ILE A 137 13.66 12.03 11.97
C ILE A 137 13.66 12.09 13.51
N PHE A 138 12.75 12.87 14.10
CA PHE A 138 12.65 13.01 15.55
C PHE A 138 12.26 11.70 16.22
N THR A 139 11.31 10.95 15.64
CA THR A 139 10.93 9.63 16.18
C THR A 139 12.05 8.60 16.06
N VAL A 140 12.80 8.57 14.95
CA VAL A 140 13.98 7.71 14.81
C VAL A 140 15.06 8.11 15.83
N GLY A 141 15.32 9.40 16.01
CA GLY A 141 16.27 9.92 16.99
C GLY A 141 15.88 9.57 18.42
N SER A 142 14.61 9.76 18.78
CA SER A 142 14.09 9.40 20.10
C SER A 142 14.19 7.90 20.37
N PHE A 143 13.83 7.06 19.38
CA PHE A 143 13.96 5.61 19.49
C PHE A 143 15.42 5.18 19.66
N PHE A 144 16.34 5.82 18.94
CA PHE A 144 17.78 5.60 19.06
C PHE A 144 18.32 6.00 20.44
N MET A 145 17.89 7.15 20.99
CA MET A 145 18.29 7.57 22.34
C MET A 145 17.82 6.60 23.42
N GLN A 146 16.65 5.98 23.25
CA GLN A 146 16.08 5.03 24.21
C GLN A 146 16.75 3.65 24.16
N ASN A 147 17.10 3.15 22.97
CA ASN A 147 17.49 1.75 22.79
C ASN A 147 18.95 1.55 22.28
N GLY A 148 19.53 2.58 21.67
CA GLY A 148 20.78 2.51 20.91
C GLY A 148 20.62 1.73 19.60
N PHE A 149 21.73 1.20 19.05
CA PHE A 149 21.69 0.36 17.86
C PHE A 149 21.25 -1.08 18.20
N LEU A 150 19.99 -1.42 17.92
CA LEU A 150 19.46 -2.74 18.24
C LEU A 150 20.05 -3.85 17.37
N LEU A 151 20.47 -3.56 16.14
CA LEU A 151 21.05 -4.57 15.23
C LEU A 151 22.29 -5.27 15.82
N PHE A 152 23.09 -4.54 16.60
CA PHE A 152 24.31 -5.10 17.21
C PHE A 152 24.05 -5.71 18.60
N LYS A 153 22.87 -5.47 19.19
CA LYS A 153 22.50 -5.96 20.53
C LYS A 153 21.64 -7.23 20.50
N LEU A 154 20.84 -7.41 19.45
CA LEU A 154 19.87 -8.50 19.37
C LEU A 154 20.46 -9.70 18.60
N GLN A 155 20.40 -10.89 19.19
CA GLN A 155 20.81 -12.13 18.53
C GLN A 155 19.68 -12.77 17.72
N SER A 156 18.40 -12.43 17.99
CA SER A 156 17.24 -12.93 17.23
C SER A 156 16.18 -11.86 16.97
N TYR A 157 15.45 -11.98 15.85
CA TYR A 157 14.43 -11.00 15.41
C TYR A 157 13.22 -10.93 16.35
N SER A 158 12.86 -12.02 17.02
CA SER A 158 11.76 -12.06 17.99
C SER A 158 12.01 -11.18 19.22
N GLN A 159 13.28 -10.96 19.60
CA GLN A 159 13.65 -10.09 20.72
C GLN A 159 13.33 -8.61 20.45
N ILE A 160 13.07 -8.21 19.20
CA ILE A 160 12.60 -6.87 18.81
C ILE A 160 11.23 -6.52 19.43
N PHE A 161 10.46 -7.55 19.82
CA PHE A 161 9.16 -7.44 20.50
C PHE A 161 9.20 -7.79 21.98
N SER A 162 10.40 -8.03 22.54
CA SER A 162 10.54 -8.27 23.97
C SER A 162 10.35 -6.97 24.76
N ASN A 163 10.02 -7.10 26.05
CA ASN A 163 9.89 -5.97 26.98
C ASN A 163 11.19 -5.14 27.14
N GLN A 164 12.32 -5.61 26.58
CA GLN A 164 13.60 -4.91 26.60
C GLN A 164 13.66 -3.74 25.61
N VAL A 165 12.77 -3.69 24.61
CA VAL A 165 12.73 -2.61 23.61
C VAL A 165 11.58 -1.66 23.92
N SER A 166 11.92 -0.43 24.31
CA SER A 166 10.94 0.62 24.57
C SER A 166 10.57 1.36 23.28
N GLY A 167 9.32 1.82 23.17
CA GLY A 167 8.90 2.67 22.05
C GLY A 167 8.64 1.95 20.72
N VAL A 168 8.24 0.66 20.73
CA VAL A 168 7.93 -0.11 19.50
C VAL A 168 6.89 0.60 18.60
N ALA A 169 5.94 1.32 19.20
CA ALA A 169 4.94 2.11 18.47
C ALA A 169 5.57 3.23 17.60
N LEU A 170 6.72 3.79 17.99
CA LEU A 170 7.40 4.85 17.24
C LEU A 170 7.80 4.40 15.83
N LYS A 171 7.99 3.09 15.63
CA LYS A 171 8.37 2.51 14.33
C LYS A 171 7.36 2.85 13.22
N ARG A 172 6.08 3.02 13.57
CA ARG A 172 5.03 3.41 12.60
C ARG A 172 5.22 4.83 12.05
N PHE A 173 5.93 5.71 12.76
CA PHE A 173 6.18 7.08 12.30
C PHE A 173 7.34 7.19 11.31
N PHE A 174 8.23 6.19 11.26
CA PHE A 174 9.37 6.21 10.34
C PHE A 174 8.93 6.22 8.88
N TYR A 175 7.77 5.60 8.60
CA TYR A 175 7.18 5.56 7.27
C TYR A 175 6.82 6.95 6.71
N PHE A 176 6.66 7.99 7.53
CA PHE A 176 6.33 9.35 7.06
C PHE A 176 7.49 10.07 6.35
N PHE A 177 8.71 9.54 6.43
CA PHE A 177 9.81 10.06 5.61
C PHE A 177 9.56 9.87 4.10
N ILE A 178 8.93 8.75 3.73
CA ILE A 178 8.60 8.43 2.33
C ILE A 178 7.62 9.44 1.72
N PRO A 179 6.42 9.69 2.28
CA PRO A 179 5.50 10.69 1.76
C PRO A 179 6.10 12.10 1.80
N ALA A 180 6.97 12.44 2.76
CA ALA A 180 7.71 13.71 2.74
C ALA A 180 8.56 13.85 1.47
N MET A 181 9.35 12.82 1.13
CA MET A 181 10.17 12.82 -0.08
C MET A 181 9.35 12.71 -1.36
N LEU A 182 8.17 12.07 -1.32
CA LEU A 182 7.22 12.07 -2.43
C LEU A 182 6.73 13.49 -2.74
N VAL A 183 6.42 14.31 -1.72
CA VAL A 183 6.06 15.73 -1.93
C VAL A 183 7.20 16.47 -2.65
N VAL A 184 8.45 16.30 -2.20
CA VAL A 184 9.63 16.94 -2.84
C VAL A 184 9.80 16.50 -4.29
N PHE A 185 9.55 15.23 -4.58
CA PHE A 185 9.57 14.68 -5.94
C PHE A 185 8.46 15.27 -6.81
N PHE A 186 7.19 15.20 -6.37
CA PHE A 186 6.05 15.69 -7.15
C PHE A 186 6.05 17.22 -7.30
N LEU A 187 6.71 17.94 -6.40
CA LEU A 187 6.97 19.36 -6.58
C LEU A 187 7.76 19.64 -7.84
N LYS A 188 8.78 18.87 -8.22
CA LYS A 188 9.40 18.98 -9.56
C LYS A 188 9.77 17.58 -10.07
N PRO A 189 8.91 16.93 -10.85
CA PRO A 189 9.17 15.57 -11.29
C PRO A 189 10.25 15.55 -12.38
N THR A 190 11.49 15.23 -12.01
CA THR A 190 12.63 15.05 -12.92
C THR A 190 13.32 13.72 -12.65
N LYS A 191 14.05 13.18 -13.64
CA LYS A 191 14.83 11.94 -13.48
C LYS A 191 15.85 12.04 -12.34
N THR A 192 16.50 13.20 -12.19
CA THR A 192 17.44 13.46 -11.09
C THR A 192 16.75 13.36 -9.73
N ARG A 193 15.58 14.00 -9.56
CA ARG A 193 14.85 13.96 -8.29
C ARG A 193 14.24 12.61 -7.98
N TRP A 194 13.95 11.82 -9.00
CA TRP A 194 13.54 10.43 -8.84
C TRP A 194 14.68 9.55 -8.30
N LEU A 195 15.92 9.75 -8.79
CA LEU A 195 17.09 9.11 -8.21
C LEU A 195 17.41 9.66 -6.81
N CYS A 196 17.29 10.98 -6.58
CA CYS A 196 17.43 11.54 -5.23
C CYS A 196 16.39 10.97 -4.26
N PHE A 197 15.15 10.76 -4.71
CA PHE A 197 14.11 10.09 -3.93
C PHE A 197 14.58 8.69 -3.51
N LEU A 198 15.12 7.89 -4.43
CA LEU A 198 15.65 6.57 -4.13
C LEU A 198 16.79 6.64 -3.10
N VAL A 199 17.80 7.46 -3.35
CA VAL A 199 18.98 7.57 -2.47
C VAL A 199 18.58 8.03 -1.07
N ALA A 200 17.73 9.05 -0.96
CA ALA A 200 17.28 9.56 0.33
C ALA A 200 16.45 8.53 1.11
N THR A 201 15.47 7.90 0.45
CA THR A 201 14.55 6.95 1.12
C THR A 201 15.20 5.61 1.43
N VAL A 202 16.07 5.10 0.56
CA VAL A 202 16.87 3.89 0.84
C VAL A 202 17.92 4.18 1.91
N GLY A 203 18.58 5.33 1.88
CA GLY A 203 19.52 5.74 2.93
C GLY A 203 18.85 5.83 4.31
N PHE A 204 17.66 6.44 4.37
CA PHE A 204 16.85 6.44 5.60
C PHE A 204 16.36 5.03 5.97
N GLY A 205 16.03 4.20 4.98
CA GLY A 205 15.70 2.79 5.18
C GLY A 205 16.84 1.98 5.81
N ILE A 206 18.08 2.19 5.37
CA ILE A 206 19.28 1.55 5.94
C ILE A 206 19.53 2.06 7.36
N LEU A 207 19.41 3.37 7.59
CA LEU A 207 19.55 3.95 8.92
C LEU A 207 18.55 3.32 9.90
N THR A 208 17.27 3.26 9.51
CA THR A 208 16.23 2.62 10.33
C THR A 208 16.44 1.11 10.48
N TYR A 209 16.96 0.42 9.47
CA TYR A 209 17.33 -0.99 9.56
C TYR A 209 18.36 -1.24 10.67
N VAL A 210 19.41 -0.41 10.76
CA VAL A 210 20.45 -0.54 11.79
C VAL A 210 19.92 -0.17 13.18
N ILE A 211 19.12 0.89 13.28
CA ILE A 211 18.57 1.36 14.57
C ILE A 211 17.54 0.38 15.14
N VAL A 212 16.65 -0.14 14.29
CA VAL A 212 15.51 -0.97 14.71
C VAL A 212 15.88 -2.45 14.86
N GLY A 213 17.01 -2.88 14.31
CA GLY A 213 17.47 -4.27 14.42
C GLY A 213 17.00 -5.16 13.28
N GLY A 214 16.99 -4.67 12.04
CA GLY A 214 16.87 -5.51 10.85
C GLY A 214 15.54 -5.45 10.10
N THR A 215 14.71 -4.42 10.33
CA THR A 215 13.44 -4.26 9.61
C THR A 215 13.65 -3.81 8.16
N ARG A 216 13.39 -4.71 7.21
CA ARG A 216 13.58 -4.48 5.77
C ARG A 216 12.43 -3.70 5.09
N ALA A 217 11.32 -3.51 5.80
CA ALA A 217 10.08 -2.97 5.24
C ALA A 217 10.26 -1.56 4.63
N ASN A 218 10.99 -0.65 5.28
CA ASN A 218 11.23 0.70 4.78
C ASN A 218 11.99 0.71 3.44
N ILE A 219 13.02 -0.13 3.32
CA ILE A 219 13.85 -0.25 2.12
C ILE A 219 13.02 -0.83 0.96
N ILE A 220 12.29 -1.92 1.24
CA ILE A 220 11.43 -2.57 0.25
C ILE A 220 10.36 -1.60 -0.25
N LEU A 221 9.73 -0.85 0.66
CA LEU A 221 8.71 0.14 0.31
C LEU A 221 9.28 1.28 -0.55
N ALA A 222 10.42 1.85 -0.15
CA ALA A 222 11.10 2.88 -0.92
C ALA A 222 11.42 2.42 -2.36
N PHE A 223 11.96 1.20 -2.49
CA PHE A 223 12.30 0.61 -3.78
C PHE A 223 11.06 0.30 -4.63
N ALA A 224 10.00 -0.25 -4.03
CA ALA A 224 8.74 -0.54 -4.72
C ALA A 224 8.11 0.75 -5.27
N LEU A 225 8.06 1.82 -4.47
CA LEU A 225 7.54 3.12 -4.92
C LEU A 225 8.41 3.75 -6.00
N PHE A 226 9.73 3.63 -5.92
CA PHE A 226 10.64 4.09 -6.95
C PHE A 226 10.37 3.42 -8.30
N LEU A 227 10.29 2.08 -8.33
CA LEU A 227 9.97 1.31 -9.53
C LEU A 227 8.60 1.72 -10.08
N PHE A 228 7.62 1.83 -9.19
CA PHE A 228 6.25 2.16 -9.52
C PHE A 228 6.11 3.56 -10.15
N ILE A 229 6.76 4.58 -9.58
CA ILE A 229 6.86 5.94 -10.17
C ILE A 229 7.54 5.88 -11.54
N GLY A 230 8.60 5.07 -11.67
CA GLY A 230 9.34 4.90 -12.93
C GLY A 230 8.46 4.37 -14.06
N ILE A 231 7.55 3.43 -13.76
CA ILE A 231 6.59 2.88 -14.73
C ILE A 231 5.55 3.92 -15.14
N VAL A 232 4.94 4.61 -14.16
CA VAL A 232 3.92 5.63 -14.44
C VAL A 232 4.48 6.77 -15.31
N ARG A 233 5.76 7.12 -15.11
CA ARG A 233 6.47 8.14 -15.90
C ARG A 233 7.07 7.63 -17.21
N GLY A 234 7.03 6.32 -17.47
CA GLY A 234 7.61 5.70 -18.67
C GLY A 234 9.14 5.67 -18.70
N TRP A 235 9.81 5.80 -17.55
CA TRP A 235 11.27 5.68 -17.44
C TRP A 235 11.73 4.24 -17.27
N ILE A 236 10.87 3.39 -16.71
CA ILE A 236 11.09 1.95 -16.55
C ILE A 236 10.07 1.21 -17.42
N THR A 237 10.56 0.25 -18.20
CA THR A 237 9.70 -0.64 -18.99
C THR A 237 9.20 -1.81 -18.14
N LEU A 238 8.10 -2.44 -18.55
CA LEU A 238 7.53 -3.59 -17.83
C LEU A 238 8.50 -4.79 -17.77
N TRP A 239 9.35 -4.94 -18.78
CA TRP A 239 10.42 -5.96 -18.81
C TRP A 239 11.49 -5.73 -17.75
N MET A 240 11.89 -4.48 -17.52
CA MET A 240 12.83 -4.14 -16.45
C MET A 240 12.24 -4.45 -15.07
N LEU A 241 10.93 -4.23 -14.88
CA LEU A 241 10.23 -4.63 -13.65
C LEU A 241 10.25 -6.15 -13.48
N LEU A 242 9.94 -6.91 -14.53
CA LEU A 242 9.94 -8.37 -14.48
C LEU A 242 11.33 -8.90 -14.15
N LEU A 243 12.38 -8.40 -14.82
CA LEU A 243 13.77 -8.74 -14.51
C LEU A 243 14.16 -8.36 -13.08
N ALA A 244 13.83 -7.15 -12.63
CA ALA A 244 14.08 -6.72 -11.24
C ALA A 244 13.33 -7.59 -10.23
N GLY A 245 12.12 -8.03 -10.57
CA GLY A 245 11.33 -8.97 -9.78
C GLY A 245 12.01 -10.33 -9.67
N VAL A 246 12.40 -10.93 -10.79
CA VAL A 246 13.12 -12.22 -10.83
C VAL A 246 14.43 -12.14 -10.04
N ILE A 247 15.23 -11.10 -10.27
CA ILE A 247 16.48 -10.85 -9.52
C ILE A 247 16.17 -10.67 -8.03
N GLY A 248 15.08 -9.97 -7.68
CA GLY A 248 14.64 -9.79 -6.31
C GLY A 248 14.26 -11.11 -5.63
N VAL A 249 13.52 -11.99 -6.30
CA VAL A 249 13.15 -13.32 -5.78
C VAL A 249 14.40 -14.17 -5.57
N VAL A 250 15.29 -14.25 -6.56
CA VAL A 250 16.54 -15.01 -6.48
C VAL A 250 17.45 -14.46 -5.37
N GLY A 251 17.58 -13.13 -5.28
CA GLY A 251 18.38 -12.47 -4.24
C GLY A 251 17.82 -12.69 -2.84
N MET A 252 16.49 -12.64 -2.68
CA MET A 252 15.83 -12.94 -1.41
C MET A 252 16.03 -14.40 -0.99
N PHE A 253 15.96 -15.33 -1.94
CA PHE A 253 16.24 -16.74 -1.69
C PHE A 253 17.70 -16.98 -1.28
N TRP A 254 18.65 -16.40 -1.99
CA TRP A 254 20.08 -16.48 -1.64
C TRP A 254 20.35 -15.94 -0.22
N LEU A 255 19.75 -14.80 0.12
CA LEU A 255 19.85 -14.24 1.46
C LEU A 255 19.18 -15.13 2.52
N ALA A 256 18.09 -15.81 2.18
CA ALA A 256 17.43 -16.75 3.08
C ALA A 256 18.33 -17.97 3.35
N LEU A 257 18.92 -18.58 2.31
CA LEU A 257 19.87 -19.68 2.46
C LEU A 257 21.04 -19.31 3.37
N LYS A 258 21.67 -18.15 3.09
CA LYS A 258 22.79 -17.64 3.90
C LYS A 258 22.38 -17.31 5.34
N ARG A 259 21.16 -16.81 5.54
CA ARG A 259 20.67 -16.42 6.88
C ARG A 259 20.27 -17.63 7.72
N TYR A 260 19.71 -18.67 7.12
CA TYR A 260 19.26 -19.86 7.82
C TYR A 260 20.33 -20.95 7.88
N GLY A 261 21.52 -20.73 7.31
CA GLY A 261 22.61 -21.71 7.30
C GLY A 261 22.20 -23.00 6.59
N LEU A 262 21.30 -22.90 5.61
CA LEU A 262 20.75 -24.05 4.91
C LEU A 262 21.73 -24.42 3.78
N ASP A 263 22.56 -25.43 4.01
CA ASP A 263 23.42 -26.04 2.99
C ASP A 263 22.60 -26.98 2.11
N VAL A 264 21.66 -26.39 1.36
CA VAL A 264 20.73 -27.13 0.51
C VAL A 264 21.31 -27.26 -0.88
N SER A 265 21.40 -28.49 -1.40
CA SER A 265 21.91 -28.75 -2.74
C SER A 265 20.88 -29.53 -3.58
N GLY A 266 20.85 -29.27 -4.90
CA GLY A 266 19.99 -30.00 -5.83
C GLY A 266 18.49 -29.79 -5.60
N SER A 267 17.76 -30.89 -5.42
CA SER A 267 16.29 -30.94 -5.35
C SER A 267 15.72 -30.25 -4.11
N GLU A 268 16.39 -30.36 -2.96
CA GLU A 268 15.95 -29.71 -1.72
C GLU A 268 16.04 -28.18 -1.80
N ALA A 269 17.01 -27.64 -2.54
CA ALA A 269 17.15 -26.20 -2.75
C ALA A 269 15.99 -25.67 -3.60
N PHE A 270 15.59 -26.45 -4.61
CA PHE A 270 14.44 -26.14 -5.46
C PHE A 270 13.12 -26.24 -4.67
N TYR A 271 12.96 -27.25 -3.82
CA TYR A 271 11.83 -27.35 -2.88
C TYR A 271 11.74 -26.11 -1.99
N THR A 272 12.84 -25.77 -1.32
CA THR A 272 12.90 -24.62 -0.40
C THR A 272 12.64 -23.30 -1.12
N PHE A 273 13.14 -23.16 -2.35
CA PHE A 273 12.86 -22.00 -3.20
C PHE A 273 11.36 -21.87 -3.49
N LEU A 274 10.72 -22.94 -3.96
CA LEU A 274 9.30 -22.93 -4.31
C LEU A 274 8.43 -22.66 -3.08
N TYR A 275 8.72 -23.34 -1.97
CA TYR A 275 7.99 -23.19 -0.71
C TYR A 275 8.08 -21.76 -0.18
N LEU A 276 9.29 -21.22 -0.03
CA LEU A 276 9.48 -19.84 0.45
C LEU A 276 8.91 -18.81 -0.52
N THR A 277 9.02 -19.03 -1.83
CA THR A 277 8.47 -18.10 -2.83
C THR A 277 6.95 -18.07 -2.77
N ARG A 278 6.29 -19.23 -2.64
CA ARG A 278 4.85 -19.32 -2.47
C ARG A 278 4.41 -18.55 -1.22
N ASP A 279 4.95 -18.87 -0.05
CA ASP A 279 4.51 -18.25 1.20
C ASP A 279 4.86 -16.75 1.27
N THR A 280 5.95 -16.34 0.62
CA THR A 280 6.40 -14.95 0.58
C THR A 280 5.60 -14.08 -0.38
N PHE A 281 5.05 -14.60 -1.48
CA PHE A 281 4.34 -13.78 -2.48
C PHE A 281 2.84 -14.06 -2.54
N SER A 282 2.44 -15.32 -2.33
CA SER A 282 1.06 -15.79 -2.44
C SER A 282 0.70 -16.70 -1.25
N PRO A 283 0.40 -16.13 -0.08
CA PRO A 283 -0.08 -16.87 1.09
C PRO A 283 -1.54 -17.34 0.94
N TRP A 284 -1.92 -17.84 -0.25
CA TRP A 284 -3.29 -18.22 -0.58
C TRP A 284 -3.76 -19.46 0.20
N GLU A 285 -2.84 -20.38 0.50
CA GLU A 285 -3.10 -21.58 1.28
C GLU A 285 -3.51 -21.28 2.73
N ASN A 286 -3.10 -20.14 3.28
CA ASN A 286 -3.51 -19.71 4.62
C ASN A 286 -5.02 -19.50 4.72
N LEU A 287 -5.66 -19.03 3.64
CA LEU A 287 -7.12 -18.93 3.59
C LEU A 287 -7.76 -20.32 3.62
N ALA A 288 -7.19 -21.29 2.90
CA ALA A 288 -7.69 -22.66 2.91
C ALA A 288 -7.52 -23.31 4.29
N LEU A 289 -6.35 -23.15 4.93
CA LEU A 289 -6.09 -23.60 6.31
C LEU A 289 -7.10 -23.01 7.30
N LEU A 290 -7.44 -21.74 7.13
CA LEU A 290 -8.41 -21.04 7.97
C LEU A 290 -9.83 -21.57 7.78
N LEU A 291 -10.24 -21.84 6.54
CA LEU A 291 -11.54 -22.44 6.23
C LEU A 291 -11.62 -23.91 6.65
N ASP A 292 -10.50 -24.63 6.65
CA ASP A 292 -10.42 -26.01 7.15
C ASP A 292 -10.63 -26.08 8.66
N ASN A 293 -10.15 -25.05 9.38
CA ASN A 293 -10.31 -24.92 10.83
C ASN A 293 -11.48 -23.99 11.20
N TYR A 294 -12.49 -23.87 10.34
CA TYR A 294 -13.60 -22.93 10.52
C TYR A 294 -14.36 -23.14 11.84
N ASP A 295 -14.50 -24.40 12.28
CA ASP A 295 -15.18 -24.75 13.53
C ASP A 295 -14.46 -24.28 14.80
N LYS A 296 -13.16 -23.95 14.68
CA LYS A 296 -12.34 -23.42 15.79
C LYS A 296 -12.37 -21.89 15.86
N ILE A 297 -13.06 -21.22 14.93
CA ILE A 297 -13.05 -19.76 14.84
C ILE A 297 -14.12 -19.17 15.76
N ASP A 298 -13.64 -18.50 16.80
CA ASP A 298 -14.42 -17.55 17.59
C ASP A 298 -14.43 -16.20 16.88
N PHE A 299 -15.60 -15.79 16.39
CA PHE A 299 -15.73 -14.54 15.64
C PHE A 299 -15.36 -13.33 16.50
N GLN A 300 -14.31 -12.62 16.08
CA GLN A 300 -13.74 -11.51 16.82
C GLN A 300 -14.48 -10.17 16.59
N GLY A 301 -15.45 -10.14 15.67
CA GLY A 301 -16.13 -8.89 15.29
C GLY A 301 -15.14 -7.86 14.77
N LEU A 302 -15.32 -6.60 15.20
CA LEU A 302 -14.40 -5.50 14.88
C LEU A 302 -13.26 -5.35 15.91
N ALA A 303 -13.14 -6.26 16.88
CA ALA A 303 -12.13 -6.19 17.93
C ALA A 303 -10.69 -6.11 17.39
N PRO A 304 -10.29 -6.85 16.33
CA PRO A 304 -8.94 -6.76 15.78
C PRO A 304 -8.60 -5.36 15.24
N ILE A 305 -9.57 -4.66 14.67
CA ILE A 305 -9.41 -3.26 14.24
C ILE A 305 -9.22 -2.35 15.46
N ALA A 306 -10.08 -2.52 16.47
CA ALA A 306 -10.06 -1.72 17.69
C ALA A 306 -8.71 -1.86 18.42
N ARG A 307 -8.22 -3.09 18.63
CA ARG A 307 -6.92 -3.39 19.26
C ARG A 307 -5.80 -2.50 18.71
N ASP A 308 -5.76 -2.39 17.40
CA ASP A 308 -4.68 -1.73 16.71
C ASP A 308 -4.62 -0.22 16.99
N PHE A 309 -5.71 0.36 17.48
CA PHE A 309 -5.77 1.72 18.05
C PHE A 309 -5.47 1.76 19.55
N TYR A 310 -5.80 0.72 20.30
CA TYR A 310 -5.65 0.67 21.77
C TYR A 310 -4.18 0.71 22.19
N VAL A 311 -3.28 0.17 21.35
CA VAL A 311 -1.82 0.23 21.56
C VAL A 311 -1.32 1.68 21.69
N PHE A 312 -2.02 2.66 21.14
CA PHE A 312 -1.66 4.07 21.24
C PHE A 312 -2.21 4.77 22.48
N ILE A 313 -3.07 4.12 23.27
CA ILE A 313 -3.59 4.66 24.52
C ILE A 313 -2.64 4.24 25.65
N PRO A 314 -1.84 5.16 26.21
CA PRO A 314 -1.03 4.88 27.39
C PRO A 314 -1.85 4.21 28.51
N SER A 315 -1.21 3.28 29.21
CA SER A 315 -1.83 2.53 30.33
C SER A 315 -2.33 3.44 31.47
N TRP A 316 -1.77 4.64 31.63
CA TRP A 316 -2.24 5.61 32.62
C TRP A 316 -3.56 6.30 32.23
N MET A 317 -3.89 6.39 30.93
CA MET A 317 -5.17 6.94 30.48
C MET A 317 -6.30 5.90 30.49
N TRP A 318 -5.96 4.61 30.53
CA TRP A 318 -6.93 3.52 30.65
C TRP A 318 -6.35 2.32 31.43
N PRO A 319 -6.47 2.36 32.78
CA PRO A 319 -5.93 1.31 33.66
C PRO A 319 -6.57 -0.06 33.45
N ASP A 320 -7.90 -0.10 33.28
CA ASP A 320 -8.69 -1.34 33.12
C ASP A 320 -8.76 -1.86 31.67
N ARG A 321 -7.78 -1.48 30.82
CA ARG A 321 -7.81 -1.88 29.42
C ARG A 321 -7.71 -3.41 29.28
N PRO A 322 -8.51 -4.05 28.42
CA PRO A 322 -8.42 -5.49 28.20
C PRO A 322 -7.04 -5.85 27.62
N ASN A 323 -6.34 -6.79 28.27
CA ASN A 323 -4.92 -7.03 28.01
C ASN A 323 -4.60 -7.87 26.77
N LEU A 324 -5.59 -8.48 26.09
CA LEU A 324 -5.34 -9.45 25.01
C LEU A 324 -6.45 -9.47 23.95
N ILE A 325 -6.65 -8.36 23.22
CA ILE A 325 -7.29 -8.48 21.91
C ILE A 325 -6.20 -8.88 20.92
N LEU A 326 -6.28 -10.07 20.33
CA LEU A 326 -5.34 -10.50 19.31
C LEU A 326 -5.67 -9.79 17.98
N ASN A 327 -4.64 -9.45 17.20
CA ASN A 327 -4.87 -9.06 15.81
C ASN A 327 -5.18 -10.34 15.03
N THR A 328 -5.76 -10.18 13.86
CA THR A 328 -6.21 -11.32 13.07
C THR A 328 -5.05 -12.27 12.73
N ALA A 329 -3.84 -11.74 12.50
CA ALA A 329 -2.65 -12.54 12.26
C ALA A 329 -2.21 -13.36 13.48
N ASN A 330 -2.15 -12.78 14.69
CA ASN A 330 -1.79 -13.53 15.89
C ASN A 330 -2.91 -14.50 16.27
N TYR A 331 -4.17 -14.11 16.14
CA TYR A 331 -5.31 -15.00 16.37
C TYR A 331 -5.24 -16.24 15.46
N PHE A 332 -5.05 -16.02 14.16
CA PHE A 332 -4.90 -17.13 13.22
C PHE A 332 -3.70 -18.03 13.56
N THR A 333 -2.59 -17.43 13.99
CA THR A 333 -1.37 -18.19 14.26
C THR A 333 -1.43 -18.95 15.59
N TRP A 334 -1.95 -18.32 16.64
CA TRP A 334 -1.92 -18.85 18.00
C TRP A 334 -3.15 -19.70 18.30
N ASP A 335 -4.34 -19.20 17.97
CA ASP A 335 -5.58 -19.83 18.42
C ASP A 335 -6.12 -20.83 17.38
N VAL A 336 -5.89 -20.57 16.08
CA VAL A 336 -6.36 -21.47 15.00
C VAL A 336 -5.31 -22.52 14.64
N LEU A 337 -4.05 -22.10 14.46
CA LEU A 337 -2.94 -22.99 14.06
C LEU A 337 -2.13 -23.58 15.23
N ASP A 338 -2.41 -23.19 16.48
CA ASP A 338 -1.67 -23.63 17.68
C ASP A 338 -0.14 -23.44 17.56
N ASN A 339 0.29 -22.33 16.95
CA ASN A 339 1.68 -22.06 16.64
C ASN A 339 2.20 -20.84 17.41
N HIS A 340 2.91 -21.10 18.51
CA HIS A 340 3.49 -20.07 19.38
C HIS A 340 4.97 -19.75 19.11
N SER A 341 5.48 -20.07 17.91
CA SER A 341 6.89 -19.84 17.52
C SER A 341 7.32 -18.36 17.45
N GLY A 342 6.43 -17.43 17.78
CA GLY A 342 6.68 -15.98 17.72
C GLY A 342 6.64 -15.38 16.30
N LEU A 343 6.29 -16.20 15.30
CA LEU A 343 6.04 -15.77 13.93
C LEU A 343 4.54 -15.56 13.73
N ALA A 344 4.13 -14.39 13.23
CA ALA A 344 2.74 -14.13 12.90
C ALA A 344 2.49 -14.45 11.42
N ILE A 345 1.58 -15.37 11.15
CA ILE A 345 1.14 -15.78 9.82
C ILE A 345 -0.07 -14.94 9.42
N SER A 346 -0.03 -14.37 8.22
CA SER A 346 -1.12 -13.56 7.70
C SER A 346 -2.27 -14.43 7.18
N PRO A 347 -3.52 -14.20 7.61
CA PRO A 347 -4.71 -14.83 7.05
C PRO A 347 -5.19 -14.18 5.74
N THR A 348 -4.49 -13.15 5.23
CA THR A 348 -4.83 -12.37 4.01
C THR A 348 -6.11 -11.52 4.14
N LEU A 349 -6.43 -10.75 3.09
CA LEU A 349 -7.65 -9.94 3.04
C LEU A 349 -8.91 -10.75 3.38
N ILE A 350 -9.13 -11.87 2.70
CA ILE A 350 -10.36 -12.66 2.86
C ILE A 350 -10.37 -13.36 4.21
N GLY A 351 -9.26 -13.97 4.63
CA GLY A 351 -9.21 -14.66 5.92
C GLY A 351 -9.40 -13.69 7.08
N SER A 352 -8.93 -12.44 6.96
CA SER A 352 -9.23 -11.42 7.97
C SER A 352 -10.72 -11.11 8.10
N LEU A 353 -11.46 -11.09 7.00
CA LEU A 353 -12.92 -10.90 7.03
C LEU A 353 -13.62 -12.12 7.65
N VAL A 354 -13.12 -13.32 7.37
CA VAL A 354 -13.67 -14.56 7.93
C VAL A 354 -13.48 -14.63 9.45
N VAL A 355 -12.34 -14.20 9.98
CA VAL A 355 -12.12 -14.14 11.44
C VAL A 355 -13.02 -13.08 12.10
N MET A 356 -13.27 -11.97 11.43
CA MET A 356 -14.13 -10.89 11.98
C MET A 356 -15.60 -11.31 12.06
N GLY A 357 -16.15 -11.98 11.06
CA GLY A 357 -17.59 -12.28 11.05
C GLY A 357 -18.01 -13.38 10.09
N GLY A 358 -17.10 -14.32 9.84
CA GLY A 358 -17.35 -15.51 9.05
C GLY A 358 -17.53 -15.27 7.56
N VAL A 359 -18.09 -16.25 6.88
CA VAL A 359 -18.27 -16.24 5.42
C VAL A 359 -19.17 -15.07 4.96
N PHE A 360 -20.11 -14.62 5.80
CA PHE A 360 -20.98 -13.48 5.51
C PHE A 360 -20.24 -12.13 5.42
N PHE A 361 -19.07 -12.00 6.05
CA PHE A 361 -18.27 -10.78 5.98
C PHE A 361 -17.48 -10.68 4.67
N ILE A 362 -17.34 -11.76 3.90
CA ILE A 362 -16.68 -11.77 2.58
C ILE A 362 -17.39 -10.82 1.59
N PRO A 363 -18.70 -10.95 1.28
CA PRO A 363 -19.37 -10.05 0.36
C PRO A 363 -19.42 -8.61 0.87
N PHE A 364 -19.63 -8.40 2.16
CA PHE A 364 -19.63 -7.06 2.77
C PHE A 364 -18.25 -6.39 2.63
N GLY A 365 -17.19 -7.11 2.99
CA GLY A 365 -15.82 -6.64 2.84
C GLY A 365 -15.46 -6.36 1.38
N ALA A 366 -15.91 -7.18 0.43
CA ALA A 366 -15.71 -6.94 -1.00
C ALA A 366 -16.32 -5.61 -1.45
N ILE A 367 -17.53 -5.30 -0.97
CA ILE A 367 -18.19 -4.01 -1.25
C ILE A 367 -17.35 -2.86 -0.68
N VAL A 368 -16.99 -2.93 0.60
CA VAL A 368 -16.21 -1.90 1.30
C VAL A 368 -14.86 -1.66 0.62
N VAL A 369 -14.13 -2.72 0.28
CA VAL A 369 -12.85 -2.64 -0.45
C VAL A 369 -13.06 -1.99 -1.83
N GLY A 370 -14.13 -2.34 -2.55
CA GLY A 370 -14.49 -1.69 -3.81
C GLY A 370 -14.66 -0.18 -3.69
N LEU A 371 -15.31 0.28 -2.60
CA LEU A 371 -15.49 1.70 -2.31
C LEU A 371 -14.20 2.40 -1.93
N ILE A 372 -13.34 1.75 -1.13
CA ILE A 372 -12.04 2.27 -0.72
C ILE A 372 -11.14 2.48 -1.93
N ILE A 373 -11.00 1.48 -2.80
CA ILE A 373 -10.16 1.59 -4.00
C ILE A 373 -10.71 2.66 -4.94
N LYS A 374 -12.03 2.74 -5.10
CA LYS A 374 -12.69 3.80 -5.87
C LYS A 374 -12.42 5.19 -5.29
N TRP A 375 -12.38 5.33 -3.97
CA TRP A 375 -12.03 6.59 -3.31
C TRP A 375 -10.58 6.99 -3.60
N PHE A 376 -9.62 6.07 -3.51
CA PHE A 376 -8.22 6.36 -3.87
C PHE A 376 -8.06 6.76 -5.33
N ASP A 377 -8.77 6.09 -6.24
CA ASP A 377 -8.80 6.44 -7.68
C ASP A 377 -9.35 7.84 -7.90
N TRP A 378 -10.42 8.21 -7.18
CA TRP A 378 -10.98 9.55 -7.24
C TRP A 378 -10.00 10.62 -6.73
N VAL A 379 -9.34 10.41 -5.59
CA VAL A 379 -8.34 11.35 -5.06
C VAL A 379 -7.15 11.48 -6.02
N TYR A 380 -6.72 10.37 -6.62
CA TYR A 380 -5.61 10.35 -7.57
C TYR A 380 -5.92 11.11 -8.85
N GLU A 381 -7.11 10.89 -9.42
CA GLU A 381 -7.56 11.59 -10.61
C GLU A 381 -7.77 13.09 -10.34
N ALA A 382 -8.31 13.44 -9.17
CA ALA A 382 -8.37 14.82 -8.72
C ALA A 382 -6.97 15.47 -8.63
N GLY A 383 -5.97 14.72 -8.17
CA GLY A 383 -4.57 15.16 -8.13
C GLY A 383 -3.91 15.34 -9.50
N LYS A 384 -4.40 14.68 -10.56
CA LYS A 384 -3.92 14.87 -11.95
C LYS A 384 -4.57 16.07 -12.63
N GLN A 385 -5.85 16.30 -12.36
CA GLN A 385 -6.64 17.37 -12.99
C GLN A 385 -6.42 18.74 -12.33
N GLU A 386 -5.75 18.78 -11.18
CA GLU A 386 -5.51 20.00 -10.43
C GLU A 386 -4.48 20.92 -11.13
N VAL A 387 -4.89 22.18 -11.36
CA VAL A 387 -4.04 23.20 -12.00
C VAL A 387 -2.92 23.67 -11.07
N SER A 388 -3.18 23.75 -9.76
CA SER A 388 -2.15 24.11 -8.78
C SER A 388 -1.17 22.97 -8.57
N ARG A 389 0.07 23.19 -9.03
CA ARG A 389 1.22 22.29 -8.84
C ARG A 389 1.42 21.85 -7.39
N TYR A 390 1.19 22.73 -6.44
CA TYR A 390 1.40 22.49 -5.01
C TYR A 390 0.37 21.53 -4.44
N LYS A 391 -0.91 21.78 -4.74
CA LYS A 391 -2.01 20.91 -4.34
C LYS A 391 -1.93 19.55 -5.05
N ALA A 392 -1.60 19.54 -6.34
CA ALA A 392 -1.35 18.32 -7.08
C ALA A 392 -0.24 17.47 -6.43
N ALA A 393 0.85 18.09 -5.99
CA ALA A 393 1.95 17.38 -5.32
C ALA A 393 1.53 16.75 -3.99
N ILE A 394 0.75 17.45 -3.16
CA ILE A 394 0.22 16.90 -1.91
C ILE A 394 -0.72 15.72 -2.16
N LEU A 395 -1.67 15.86 -3.09
CA LEU A 395 -2.63 14.79 -3.41
C LEU A 395 -1.92 13.55 -3.98
N GLN A 396 -0.97 13.75 -4.90
CA GLN A 396 -0.20 12.64 -5.46
C GLN A 396 0.72 12.00 -4.41
N ALA A 397 1.35 12.77 -3.53
CA ALA A 397 2.16 12.23 -2.44
C ALA A 397 1.32 11.43 -1.42
N PHE A 398 0.10 11.89 -1.12
CA PHE A 398 -0.85 11.15 -0.29
C PHE A 398 -1.22 9.80 -0.94
N CYS A 399 -1.64 9.82 -2.20
CA CYS A 399 -2.02 8.61 -2.93
C CYS A 399 -0.85 7.62 -3.05
N PHE A 400 0.34 8.09 -3.46
CA PHE A 400 1.51 7.23 -3.57
C PHE A 400 2.02 6.74 -2.21
N GLY A 401 1.92 7.56 -1.16
CA GLY A 401 2.21 7.13 0.21
C GLY A 401 1.26 6.02 0.69
N ALA A 402 0.02 6.03 0.24
CA ALA A 402 -0.98 5.01 0.58
C ALA A 402 -0.84 3.69 -0.20
N ILE A 403 0.00 3.61 -1.24
CA ILE A 403 0.22 2.37 -2.03
C ILE A 403 0.63 1.20 -1.13
N PHE A 404 1.48 1.45 -0.13
CA PHE A 404 1.86 0.42 0.84
C PHE A 404 0.66 -0.15 1.58
N ASN A 405 -0.25 0.72 1.99
CA ASN A 405 -1.45 0.29 2.70
C ASN A 405 -2.32 -0.60 1.81
N ILE A 406 -2.40 -0.34 0.50
CA ILE A 406 -3.10 -1.24 -0.42
C ILE A 406 -2.42 -2.62 -0.54
N ILE A 407 -1.08 -2.68 -0.46
CA ILE A 407 -0.36 -3.97 -0.38
C ILE A 407 -0.74 -4.71 0.91
N VAL A 408 -0.75 -4.01 2.05
CA VAL A 408 -1.16 -4.53 3.35
C VAL A 408 -2.60 -5.02 3.32
N LEU A 409 -3.50 -4.29 2.66
CA LEU A 409 -4.90 -4.69 2.52
C LEU A 409 -5.03 -6.06 1.87
N ALA A 410 -4.37 -6.28 0.74
CA ALA A 410 -4.44 -7.56 0.03
C ALA A 410 -3.74 -8.68 0.83
N ARG A 411 -2.54 -8.39 1.36
CA ARG A 411 -1.63 -9.41 1.90
C ARG A 411 -1.78 -9.72 3.38
N GLU A 412 -2.01 -8.71 4.20
CA GLU A 412 -2.06 -8.84 5.66
C GLU A 412 -3.49 -8.95 6.18
N GLY A 413 -4.41 -8.12 5.67
CA GLY A 413 -5.81 -8.12 6.13
C GLY A 413 -6.43 -6.73 6.18
N MET A 414 -7.76 -6.71 6.34
CA MET A 414 -8.56 -5.49 6.46
C MET A 414 -8.30 -4.75 7.77
N ASP A 415 -8.06 -5.46 8.89
CA ASP A 415 -7.72 -4.84 10.19
C ASP A 415 -6.41 -4.06 10.13
N SER A 416 -5.33 -4.71 9.68
CA SER A 416 -4.01 -4.07 9.54
C SER A 416 -4.09 -2.88 8.58
N PHE A 417 -4.87 -3.00 7.52
CA PHE A 417 -5.12 -1.89 6.60
C PHE A 417 -5.82 -0.70 7.25
N VAL A 418 -6.96 -0.91 7.92
CA VAL A 418 -7.76 0.18 8.51
C VAL A 418 -6.93 0.95 9.52
N SER A 419 -6.24 0.24 10.41
CA SER A 419 -5.32 0.83 11.38
C SER A 419 -4.26 1.72 10.72
N ARG A 420 -3.54 1.18 9.72
CA ARG A 420 -2.46 1.91 9.03
C ARG A 420 -2.98 3.09 8.23
N VAL A 421 -4.10 2.95 7.52
CA VAL A 421 -4.68 4.04 6.72
C VAL A 421 -5.22 5.16 7.60
N VAL A 422 -5.96 4.83 8.66
CA VAL A 422 -6.48 5.85 9.58
C VAL A 422 -5.33 6.60 10.22
N PHE A 423 -4.32 5.89 10.74
CA PHE A 423 -3.13 6.50 11.29
C PHE A 423 -2.38 7.37 10.27
N PHE A 424 -2.18 6.87 9.05
CA PHE A 424 -1.58 7.62 7.95
C PHE A 424 -2.37 8.90 7.63
N CYS A 425 -3.70 8.81 7.50
CA CYS A 425 -4.58 9.93 7.21
C CYS A 425 -4.58 10.97 8.33
N LEU A 426 -4.61 10.53 9.59
CA LEU A 426 -4.59 11.42 10.75
C LEU A 426 -3.30 12.21 10.83
N ILE A 427 -2.14 11.55 10.77
CA ILE A 427 -0.84 12.24 10.87
C ILE A 427 -0.59 13.12 9.63
N PHE A 428 -0.88 12.61 8.43
CA PHE A 428 -0.73 13.39 7.20
C PHE A 428 -1.66 14.61 7.20
N GLY A 429 -2.92 14.43 7.60
CA GLY A 429 -3.90 15.50 7.75
C GLY A 429 -3.51 16.52 8.81
N LEU A 430 -3.00 16.07 9.97
CA LEU A 430 -2.52 16.94 11.03
C LEU A 430 -1.33 17.79 10.55
N CYS A 431 -0.38 17.19 9.82
CA CYS A 431 0.73 17.95 9.21
C CYS A 431 0.24 19.02 8.24
N LEU A 432 -0.80 18.75 7.45
CA LEU A 432 -1.41 19.75 6.56
C LEU A 432 -2.07 20.89 7.34
N VAL A 433 -2.82 20.56 8.40
CA VAL A 433 -3.48 21.56 9.26
C VAL A 433 -2.45 22.43 9.97
N VAL A 434 -1.43 21.81 10.59
CA VAL A 434 -0.33 22.53 11.25
C VAL A 434 0.44 23.39 10.27
N ALA A 435 0.73 22.90 9.06
CA ALA A 435 1.37 23.70 8.01
C ALA A 435 0.54 24.95 7.64
N LYS A 436 -0.79 24.83 7.58
CA LYS A 436 -1.68 25.97 7.35
C LYS A 436 -1.69 26.95 8.51
N LEU A 437 -1.76 26.46 9.74
CA LEU A 437 -1.71 27.30 10.94
C LEU A 437 -0.38 28.05 11.05
N LEU A 438 0.74 27.37 10.80
CA LEU A 438 2.08 27.99 10.76
C LEU A 438 2.19 29.01 9.65
N TYR A 439 1.63 28.74 8.46
CA TYR A 439 1.59 29.71 7.37
C TYR A 439 0.82 30.97 7.77
N TRP A 440 -0.36 30.81 8.39
CA TRP A 440 -1.16 31.93 8.87
C TRP A 440 -0.43 32.75 9.94
N LEU A 441 0.27 32.06 10.85
CA LEU A 441 1.13 32.70 11.84
C LEU A 441 2.26 33.50 11.17
N PHE A 442 2.99 32.91 10.22
CA PHE A 442 4.05 33.62 9.50
C PHE A 442 3.54 34.78 8.63
N GLU A 443 2.32 34.67 8.10
CA GLU A 443 1.65 35.77 7.41
C GLU A 443 1.30 36.91 8.38
N SER A 444 0.76 36.59 9.57
CA SER A 444 0.45 37.58 10.60
C SER A 444 1.67 38.33 11.14
N VAL A 445 2.84 37.65 11.16
CA VAL A 445 4.13 38.22 11.58
C VAL A 445 4.85 38.96 10.43
N GLY A 446 4.32 38.90 9.19
CA GLY A 446 4.90 39.58 8.03
C GLY A 446 6.16 38.91 7.44
N LEU A 447 6.47 37.67 7.85
CA LEU A 447 7.63 36.90 7.37
C LEU A 447 7.46 36.38 5.93
N VAL A 448 6.23 36.38 5.40
CA VAL A 448 5.94 35.92 4.04
C VAL A 448 5.89 37.11 3.08
N ARG A 449 6.98 37.32 2.31
CA ARG A 449 6.96 38.27 1.18
C ARG A 449 5.97 37.81 0.12
N LYS A 450 4.82 38.48 0.01
CA LYS A 450 3.96 38.41 -1.16
C LYS A 450 4.69 39.10 -2.31
N PHE A 451 5.31 38.33 -3.19
CA PHE A 451 5.73 38.87 -4.49
C PHE A 451 4.48 39.19 -5.29
N VAL A 452 4.01 40.43 -5.17
CA VAL A 452 3.05 41.01 -6.10
C VAL A 452 3.82 41.20 -7.40
N ILE A 453 3.57 40.35 -8.38
CA ILE A 453 3.94 40.67 -9.76
C ILE A 453 3.04 41.83 -10.15
N SER A 454 3.57 43.04 -10.06
CA SER A 454 2.95 44.22 -10.63
C SER A 454 2.76 43.94 -12.13
N ASN A 455 1.51 43.85 -12.57
CA ASN A 455 1.17 43.86 -13.99
C ASN A 455 1.72 45.18 -14.57
N VAL A 456 2.87 45.12 -15.22
CA VAL A 456 3.29 46.18 -16.14
C VAL A 456 2.26 46.18 -17.28
N PRO A 457 1.60 47.30 -17.57
CA PRO A 457 0.65 47.35 -18.66
C PRO A 457 1.40 47.06 -19.96
N ALA A 458 0.98 46.00 -20.66
CA ALA A 458 1.39 45.70 -22.01
C ALA A 458 0.91 46.83 -22.93
N SER A 459 1.74 47.86 -23.08
CA SER A 459 1.58 48.89 -24.09
C SER A 459 2.91 49.08 -24.79
N GLN A 460 3.16 48.23 -25.79
CA GLN A 460 3.76 48.70 -27.03
C GLN A 460 3.42 47.74 -28.15
N LYS A 461 2.54 48.24 -29.03
CA LYS A 461 2.30 47.72 -30.37
C LYS A 461 3.64 47.45 -31.04
N ILE A 462 3.90 46.20 -31.41
CA ILE A 462 4.80 45.89 -32.52
C ILE A 462 3.93 45.29 -33.60
N SER A 463 3.59 46.14 -34.57
CA SER A 463 3.08 45.79 -35.87
C SER A 463 4.05 44.84 -36.56
N THR A 464 3.74 43.55 -36.60
CA THR A 464 4.36 42.63 -37.55
C THR A 464 3.54 42.69 -38.82
N ILE A 465 3.94 43.62 -39.68
CA ILE A 465 3.64 43.64 -41.10
C ILE A 465 4.21 42.36 -41.70
N ALA A 466 3.40 41.74 -42.54
CA ALA A 466 3.75 40.61 -43.37
C ALA A 466 5.00 40.89 -44.20
N ASP A 467 5.92 39.91 -44.26
CA ASP A 467 6.73 39.68 -45.45
C ASP A 467 7.14 38.20 -45.46
N VAL A 468 6.33 37.41 -46.18
CA VAL A 468 6.77 36.18 -46.80
C VAL A 468 7.41 36.60 -48.11
N LYS A 469 8.73 36.46 -48.22
CA LYS A 469 9.39 36.47 -49.53
C LYS A 469 10.54 35.48 -49.56
N GLU A 470 10.56 34.78 -50.68
CA GLU A 470 11.35 33.64 -51.10
C GLU A 470 12.87 33.92 -51.24
N GLU A 471 13.59 32.85 -51.61
CA GLU A 471 14.97 32.75 -52.12
C GLU A 471 16.06 32.71 -51.02
N LYS A 472 16.95 31.70 -50.94
CA LYS A 472 17.48 30.73 -51.91
C LYS A 472 17.95 29.46 -51.19
#